data_AF-A0A919HUQ3-F1
#
_entry.id   AF-A0A919HUQ3-F1
#
_cell.length_a   1.000
_cell.length_b   1.000
_cell.length_c   1.000
_cell.angle_alpha   90.00
_cell.angle_beta   90.00
_cell.angle_gamma   90.00
#
_symmetry.space_group_name_H-M   'P 1'
#
loop_
_entity.id
_entity.type
_entity.pdbx_description
1 polymer ?
#
loop_
_entity_poly.entity_id
_entity_poly.type
_entity_poly.pdbx_seq_one_letter_code
_entity_poly.pdbx_strand_id
1 'polypeptide(L)'
;MPQNLQAYQPFTTLEGVHQLLPMGPVASQEAIKLLGTNGGGFFNANSAHPFENPTALTNLVQMLAIFLIPAALCFAFGEVVSDRRQGRAILWAMTLIFILCVAVVMWAETRGNPHLLTLGADSSLNMEGKESRFGILASSLFAVITTAASCGAVNAMHDSFTALGGMVPMWLMQIGEVVFGGVGSGLYGMLLFVMLAVFIAGLMVGRTPEYLGKKIDVREMKMIALAILVTPTLVLLGTALAMMTDAGRAGMFNRTARL
;
A
#
# COMPACT_ATOMS: atom_id res chain seq x y z
N MET A 1 -2.95 9.15 20.92
CA MET A 1 -3.66 7.89 20.61
C MET A 1 -4.13 7.30 21.94
N PRO A 2 -5.41 6.93 22.10
CA PRO A 2 -5.90 6.27 23.31
C PRO A 2 -5.15 4.97 23.58
N GLN A 3 -4.85 4.73 24.85
CA GLN A 3 -4.28 3.46 25.31
C GLN A 3 -4.85 3.17 26.70
N ASN A 4 -6.08 2.67 26.73
CA ASN A 4 -6.78 2.37 27.98
C ASN A 4 -7.78 1.22 27.78
N LEU A 5 -8.39 0.77 28.87
CA LEU A 5 -9.47 -0.24 28.87
C LEU A 5 -10.77 0.34 29.43
N GLN A 6 -10.97 1.65 29.24
CA GLN A 6 -12.17 2.33 29.73
C GLN A 6 -13.38 1.93 28.89
N ALA A 7 -14.56 2.00 29.50
CA ALA A 7 -15.82 1.89 28.77
C ALA A 7 -15.97 3.05 27.77
N TYR A 8 -16.90 2.91 26.83
CA TYR A 8 -17.20 3.97 25.87
C TYR A 8 -17.66 5.22 26.63
N GLN A 9 -17.11 6.37 26.25
CA GLN A 9 -17.32 7.60 27.00
C GLN A 9 -18.50 8.39 26.41
N PRO A 10 -19.59 8.61 27.15
CA PRO A 10 -20.65 9.48 26.70
C PRO A 10 -20.16 10.93 26.66
N PHE A 11 -20.45 11.63 25.57
CA PHE A 11 -20.10 13.02 25.37
C PHE A 11 -21.32 13.77 24.85
N THR A 12 -21.61 14.93 25.42
CA THR A 12 -22.64 15.84 24.89
C THR A 12 -21.94 17.02 24.26
N THR A 13 -22.17 17.25 22.98
CA THR A 13 -21.54 18.35 22.24
C THR A 13 -22.05 19.70 22.74
N LEU A 14 -21.36 20.79 22.36
CA LEU A 14 -21.80 22.15 22.67
C LEU A 14 -23.18 22.49 22.09
N GLU A 15 -23.60 21.79 21.03
CA GLU A 15 -24.93 21.91 20.41
C GLU A 15 -26.00 21.02 21.08
N GLY A 16 -25.62 20.26 22.12
CA GLY A 16 -26.51 19.36 22.85
C GLY A 16 -26.67 17.97 22.23
N VAL A 17 -25.89 17.62 21.19
CA VAL A 17 -25.95 16.29 20.56
C VAL A 17 -25.23 15.26 21.43
N HIS A 18 -25.88 14.14 21.71
CA HIS A 18 -25.25 13.03 22.42
C HIS A 18 -24.44 12.17 21.46
N GLN A 19 -23.18 11.92 21.82
CA GLN A 19 -22.24 11.07 21.12
C GLN A 19 -21.61 10.08 22.09
N LEU A 20 -21.17 8.94 21.57
CA LEU A 20 -20.50 7.91 22.34
C LEU A 20 -19.10 7.71 21.77
N LEU A 21 -18.08 8.09 22.52
CA LEU A 21 -16.69 8.02 22.09
C LEU A 21 -16.14 6.61 22.33
N PRO A 22 -15.68 5.91 21.29
CA PRO A 22 -15.14 4.57 21.47
C PRO A 22 -13.72 4.67 22.04
N MET A 23 -13.48 3.96 23.14
CA MET A 23 -12.20 3.88 23.83
C MET A 23 -11.53 2.52 23.59
N GLY A 24 -10.26 2.39 23.96
CA GLY A 24 -9.55 1.11 23.84
C GLY A 24 -8.02 1.22 23.79
N PRO A 25 -7.33 0.07 23.71
CA PRO A 25 -5.87 -0.03 23.61
C PRO A 25 -5.37 0.21 22.18
N VAL A 26 -5.68 1.39 21.63
CA VAL A 26 -5.45 1.74 20.22
C VAL A 26 -3.96 1.88 19.91
N ALA A 27 -3.20 2.60 20.74
CA ALA A 27 -1.81 2.94 20.44
C ALA A 27 -0.89 1.71 20.29
N SER A 28 -1.06 0.68 21.11
CA SER A 28 -0.26 -0.55 21.00
C SER A 28 -0.54 -1.32 19.71
N GLN A 29 -1.82 -1.39 19.30
CA GLN A 29 -2.20 -2.03 18.05
C GLN A 29 -1.72 -1.21 16.84
N GLU A 30 -1.79 0.11 16.94
CA GLU A 30 -1.30 1.03 15.91
C GLU A 30 0.19 0.80 15.60
N ALA A 31 1.01 0.67 16.64
CA ALA A 31 2.45 0.46 16.47
C ALA A 31 2.75 -0.83 15.68
N ILE A 32 2.15 -1.96 16.08
CA ILE A 32 2.43 -3.24 15.44
C ILE A 32 1.76 -3.38 14.07
N LYS A 33 0.58 -2.76 13.85
CA LYS A 33 -0.08 -2.84 12.55
C LYS A 33 0.76 -2.17 11.46
N LEU A 34 1.50 -1.13 11.81
CA LEU A 34 2.34 -0.38 10.86
C LEU A 34 3.72 -1.01 10.73
N LEU A 35 4.40 -1.28 11.85
CA LEU A 35 5.75 -1.87 11.85
C LEU A 35 5.77 -3.26 11.20
N GLY A 36 4.73 -4.05 11.44
CA GLY A 36 4.56 -5.38 10.86
C GLY A 36 3.84 -5.41 9.51
N THR A 37 3.55 -4.25 8.91
CA THR A 37 2.76 -4.11 7.67
C THR A 37 1.47 -4.93 7.66
N ASN A 38 0.70 -4.90 8.75
CA ASN A 38 -0.58 -5.60 8.88
C ASN A 38 -1.78 -4.74 8.47
N GLY A 39 -1.73 -3.44 8.81
CA GLY A 39 -2.78 -2.46 8.46
C GLY A 39 -4.15 -2.62 9.11
N GLY A 40 -4.35 -3.58 10.01
CA GLY A 40 -5.62 -3.77 10.73
C GLY A 40 -5.93 -2.63 11.69
N GLY A 41 -6.78 -1.69 11.24
CA GLY A 41 -7.23 -0.56 12.05
C GLY A 41 -8.10 -0.96 13.23
N PHE A 42 -8.03 -0.19 14.32
CA PHE A 42 -8.89 -0.42 15.48
C PHE A 42 -10.33 0.08 15.21
N PHE A 43 -10.47 1.18 14.48
CA PHE A 43 -11.73 1.75 14.03
C PHE A 43 -11.88 1.58 12.51
N ASN A 44 -13.11 1.71 12.02
CA ASN A 44 -13.43 1.56 10.60
C ASN A 44 -12.61 2.49 9.68
N ALA A 45 -12.42 3.75 10.11
CA ALA A 45 -11.63 4.74 9.37
C ALA A 45 -10.10 4.49 9.44
N ASN A 46 -9.66 3.49 10.21
CA ASN A 46 -8.26 3.07 10.29
C ASN A 46 -7.33 4.27 10.56
N SER A 47 -6.29 4.47 9.75
CA SER A 47 -5.26 5.50 9.94
C SER A 47 -5.77 6.90 9.58
N ALA A 48 -7.01 7.04 9.11
CA ALA A 48 -7.69 8.32 9.03
C ALA A 48 -8.31 8.70 10.38
N HIS A 49 -8.60 7.75 11.28
CA HIS A 49 -9.28 8.05 12.53
C HIS A 49 -8.41 8.91 13.48
N PRO A 50 -8.92 10.00 14.08
CA PRO A 50 -8.14 10.87 14.98
C PRO A 50 -7.48 10.17 16.18
N PHE A 51 -8.08 9.08 16.65
CA PHE A 51 -7.49 8.27 17.74
C PHE A 51 -6.35 7.35 17.30
N GLU A 52 -6.32 6.95 16.03
CA GLU A 52 -5.26 6.10 15.45
C GLU A 52 -4.11 6.95 14.89
N ASN A 53 -4.42 8.11 14.31
CA ASN A 53 -3.42 9.00 13.72
C ASN A 53 -3.73 10.48 14.02
N PRO A 54 -3.37 10.97 15.23
CA PRO A 54 -3.84 12.27 15.71
C PRO A 54 -3.15 13.47 15.04
N THR A 55 -1.94 13.32 14.51
CA THR A 55 -1.12 14.45 14.05
C THR A 55 -0.38 14.13 12.75
N ALA A 56 0.05 15.16 12.02
CA ALA A 56 0.95 14.97 10.86
C ALA A 56 2.28 14.31 11.26
N LEU A 57 2.78 14.55 12.49
CA LEU A 57 3.98 13.91 13.00
C LEU A 57 3.78 12.41 13.19
N THR A 58 2.68 11.99 13.80
CA THR A 58 2.36 10.57 13.92
C THR A 58 2.26 9.94 12.54
N ASN A 59 1.59 10.59 11.59
CA ASN A 59 1.47 10.12 10.21
C ASN A 59 2.84 9.89 9.53
N LEU A 60 3.80 10.81 9.72
CA LEU A 60 5.17 10.63 9.24
C LEU A 60 5.82 9.39 9.86
N VAL A 61 5.70 9.22 11.18
CA VAL A 61 6.24 8.05 11.89
C VAL A 61 5.56 6.76 11.41
N GLN A 62 4.26 6.78 11.12
CA GLN A 62 3.55 5.63 10.56
C GLN A 62 4.13 5.22 9.20
N MET A 63 4.31 6.19 8.29
CA MET A 63 4.91 5.96 6.97
C MET A 63 6.34 5.39 7.08
N LEU A 64 7.14 5.89 8.01
CA LEU A 64 8.48 5.36 8.28
C LEU A 64 8.42 3.93 8.84
N ALA A 65 7.50 3.65 9.75
CA ALA A 65 7.34 2.32 10.35
C ALA A 65 6.98 1.26 9.30
N ILE A 66 6.12 1.59 8.33
CA ILE A 66 5.73 0.70 7.23
C ILE A 66 6.95 0.25 6.41
N PHE A 67 7.86 1.17 6.07
CA PHE A 67 9.05 0.85 5.26
C PHE A 67 10.26 0.37 6.08
N LEU A 68 10.24 0.52 7.41
CA LEU A 68 11.42 0.28 8.25
C LEU A 68 11.98 -1.13 8.08
N ILE A 69 11.16 -2.16 8.32
CA ILE A 69 11.61 -3.55 8.22
C ILE A 69 11.86 -3.98 6.76
N PRO A 70 10.97 -3.70 5.79
CA PRO A 70 11.22 -4.02 4.39
C PRO A 70 12.54 -3.45 3.84
N ALA A 71 12.85 -2.19 4.15
CA ALA A 71 14.12 -1.58 3.76
C ALA A 71 15.31 -2.20 4.51
N ALA A 72 15.18 -2.42 5.83
CA ALA A 72 16.22 -3.06 6.63
C ALA A 72 16.57 -4.47 6.13
N LEU A 73 15.58 -5.25 5.68
CA LEU A 73 15.80 -6.58 5.12
C LEU A 73 16.61 -6.55 3.82
N CYS A 74 16.50 -5.49 3.01
CA CYS A 74 17.35 -5.32 1.82
C CYS A 74 18.80 -5.05 2.20
N PHE A 75 19.04 -4.23 3.22
CA PHE A 75 20.37 -4.01 3.76
C PHE A 75 20.96 -5.27 4.38
N ALA A 76 20.17 -5.98 5.20
CA ALA A 76 20.56 -7.24 5.82
C ALA A 76 20.88 -8.31 4.78
N PHE A 77 20.06 -8.43 3.71
CA PHE A 77 20.34 -9.32 2.59
C PHE A 77 21.70 -9.03 1.97
N GLY A 78 22.00 -7.77 1.63
CA GLY A 78 23.29 -7.37 1.07
C GLY A 78 24.48 -7.63 2.00
N GLU A 79 24.29 -7.50 3.31
CA GLU A 79 25.33 -7.79 4.30
C GLU A 79 25.56 -9.30 4.49
N VAL A 80 24.49 -10.09 4.59
CA VAL A 80 24.56 -11.56 4.75
C VAL A 80 25.18 -12.23 3.53
N VAL A 81 24.88 -11.77 2.31
CA VAL A 81 25.52 -12.29 1.08
C VAL A 81 26.94 -11.74 0.87
N SER A 82 27.46 -10.93 1.81
CA SER A 82 28.79 -10.31 1.76
C SER A 82 29.03 -9.42 0.53
N ASP A 83 27.96 -8.91 -0.11
CA ASP A 83 28.03 -7.92 -1.18
C ASP A 83 26.90 -6.90 -1.04
N ARG A 84 27.23 -5.77 -0.40
CA ARG A 84 26.29 -4.65 -0.18
C ARG A 84 25.70 -4.08 -1.48
N ARG A 85 26.34 -4.31 -2.63
CA ARG A 85 25.82 -3.86 -3.94
C ARG A 85 24.54 -4.61 -4.31
N GLN A 86 24.38 -5.87 -3.89
CA GLN A 86 23.18 -6.68 -4.16
C GLN A 86 21.96 -6.11 -3.44
N GLY A 87 22.08 -5.87 -2.13
CA GLY A 87 21.01 -5.23 -1.34
C GLY A 87 20.68 -3.82 -1.85
N ARG A 88 21.71 -3.03 -2.20
CA ARG A 88 21.52 -1.70 -2.79
C ARG A 88 20.83 -1.74 -4.15
N ALA A 89 21.16 -2.71 -5.02
CA ALA A 89 20.53 -2.83 -6.34
C ALA A 89 19.03 -3.11 -6.22
N ILE A 90 18.63 -4.03 -5.32
CA ILE A 90 17.22 -4.33 -5.04
C ILE A 90 16.52 -3.08 -4.48
N LEU A 91 17.12 -2.42 -3.48
CA LEU A 91 16.56 -1.20 -2.89
C LEU A 91 16.40 -0.07 -3.91
N TRP A 92 17.38 0.13 -4.79
CA TRP A 92 17.32 1.14 -5.85
C TRP A 92 16.19 0.85 -6.85
N ALA A 93 16.05 -0.39 -7.30
CA ALA A 93 14.98 -0.78 -8.22
C ALA A 93 13.60 -0.47 -7.62
N MET A 94 13.37 -0.85 -6.36
CA MET A 94 12.10 -0.56 -5.67
C MET A 94 11.89 0.95 -5.47
N THR A 95 12.93 1.67 -5.05
CA THR A 95 12.85 3.12 -4.79
C THR A 95 12.51 3.91 -6.06
N LEU A 96 13.07 3.55 -7.21
CA LEU A 96 12.77 4.23 -8.49
C LEU A 96 11.31 4.06 -8.90
N ILE A 97 10.78 2.84 -8.81
CA ILE A 97 9.37 2.55 -9.11
C ILE A 97 8.47 3.31 -8.13
N PHE A 98 8.80 3.28 -6.83
CA PHE A 98 8.06 3.97 -5.78
C PHE A 98 7.98 5.48 -6.03
N ILE A 99 9.10 6.15 -6.30
CA ILE A 99 9.13 7.61 -6.54
C ILE A 99 8.26 7.98 -7.75
N LEU A 100 8.34 7.21 -8.84
CA LEU A 100 7.50 7.44 -10.02
C LEU A 100 6.01 7.31 -9.67
N CYS A 101 5.63 6.28 -8.92
CA CYS A 101 4.24 6.07 -8.50
C CYS A 101 3.74 7.21 -7.61
N VAL A 102 4.54 7.64 -6.63
CA VAL A 102 4.22 8.80 -5.76
C VAL A 102 4.00 10.05 -6.60
N ALA A 103 4.90 10.34 -7.54
CA ALA A 103 4.80 11.52 -8.40
C ALA A 103 3.51 11.51 -9.23
N VAL A 104 3.14 10.37 -9.81
CA VAL A 104 1.91 10.23 -10.60
C VAL A 104 0.66 10.43 -9.72
N VAL A 105 0.60 9.82 -8.54
CA VAL A 105 -0.56 9.96 -7.64
C VAL A 105 -0.68 11.39 -7.11
N MET A 106 0.43 12.02 -6.68
CA MET A 106 0.42 13.41 -6.25
C MET A 106 -0.04 14.34 -7.37
N TRP A 107 0.45 14.14 -8.60
CA TRP A 107 0.01 14.91 -9.75
C TRP A 107 -1.48 14.70 -10.05
N ALA A 108 -1.96 13.46 -10.02
CA ALA A 108 -3.37 13.15 -10.28
C ALA A 108 -4.30 13.79 -9.23
N GLU A 109 -3.96 13.67 -7.94
CA GLU A 109 -4.81 14.21 -6.85
C GLU A 109 -4.76 15.73 -6.75
N THR A 110 -3.66 16.37 -7.17
CA THR A 110 -3.58 17.84 -7.28
C THR A 110 -4.29 18.39 -8.51
N ARG A 111 -4.46 17.59 -9.57
CA ARG A 111 -5.42 17.93 -10.65
C ARG A 111 -6.86 17.79 -10.16
N GLY A 112 -7.11 16.73 -9.41
CA GLY A 112 -8.33 16.46 -8.67
C GLY A 112 -9.58 16.39 -9.53
N ASN A 113 -10.69 16.96 -9.05
CA ASN A 113 -11.99 16.87 -9.69
C ASN A 113 -12.39 18.22 -10.35
N PRO A 114 -12.45 18.29 -11.69
CA PRO A 114 -12.81 19.52 -12.39
C PRO A 114 -14.23 20.00 -12.07
N HIS A 115 -15.15 19.11 -11.67
CA HIS A 115 -16.52 19.49 -11.32
C HIS A 115 -16.58 20.40 -10.08
N LEU A 116 -15.59 20.35 -9.17
CA LEU A 116 -15.54 21.21 -8.00
C LEU A 116 -15.47 22.70 -8.39
N LEU A 117 -14.64 23.03 -9.38
CA LEU A 117 -14.54 24.40 -9.89
C LEU A 117 -15.84 24.85 -10.55
N THR A 118 -16.50 23.97 -11.30
CA THR A 118 -17.79 24.31 -11.94
C THR A 118 -18.91 24.57 -10.93
N LEU A 119 -18.79 24.01 -9.72
CA LEU A 119 -19.73 24.17 -8.62
C LEU A 119 -19.35 25.33 -7.68
N GLY A 120 -18.30 26.09 -7.99
CA GLY A 120 -17.90 27.29 -7.25
C GLY A 120 -16.94 27.05 -6.08
N ALA A 121 -16.27 25.89 -6.02
CA ALA A 121 -15.21 25.66 -5.04
C ALA A 121 -13.93 26.47 -5.36
N ASP A 122 -13.12 26.74 -4.34
CA ASP A 122 -11.87 27.52 -4.47
C ASP A 122 -10.83 26.88 -5.40
N SER A 123 -10.86 25.56 -5.57
CA SER A 123 -9.92 24.82 -6.42
C SER A 123 -10.49 23.47 -6.87
N SER A 124 -9.85 22.82 -7.85
CA SER A 124 -10.17 21.45 -8.25
C SER A 124 -9.48 20.39 -7.37
N LEU A 125 -8.75 20.79 -6.34
CA LEU A 125 -7.99 19.89 -5.48
C LEU A 125 -8.87 18.80 -4.86
N ASN A 126 -8.46 17.54 -4.97
CA ASN A 126 -9.29 16.43 -4.50
C ASN A 126 -9.14 16.21 -2.99
N MET A 127 -9.94 16.94 -2.21
CA MET A 127 -10.07 16.72 -0.77
C MET A 127 -11.13 15.65 -0.42
N GLU A 128 -11.83 15.08 -1.41
CA GLU A 128 -12.77 13.98 -1.19
C GLU A 128 -11.99 12.75 -0.67
N GLY A 129 -12.47 12.19 0.45
CA GLY A 129 -11.81 11.11 1.17
C GLY A 129 -10.45 11.46 1.79
N LYS A 130 -10.08 12.74 1.93
CA LYS A 130 -8.81 13.17 2.55
C LYS A 130 -9.02 13.83 3.91
N GLU A 131 -7.98 13.78 4.74
CA GLU A 131 -7.98 14.42 6.06
C GLU A 131 -7.26 15.77 6.03
N SER A 132 -7.88 16.81 6.60
CA SER A 132 -7.30 18.15 6.72
C SER A 132 -5.97 18.17 7.49
N ARG A 133 -5.77 17.20 8.39
CA ARG A 133 -4.53 17.01 9.17
C ARG A 133 -3.31 16.71 8.30
N PHE A 134 -3.51 16.07 7.15
CA PHE A 134 -2.42 15.57 6.30
C PHE A 134 -2.36 16.31 4.97
N GLY A 135 -3.52 16.69 4.42
CA GLY A 135 -3.62 17.28 3.10
C GLY A 135 -3.36 16.26 1.98
N ILE A 136 -3.39 16.75 0.74
CA ILE A 136 -3.39 15.90 -0.45
C ILE A 136 -2.07 15.17 -0.62
N LEU A 137 -0.94 15.88 -0.59
CA LEU A 137 0.37 15.27 -0.87
C LEU A 137 0.72 14.17 0.13
N ALA A 138 0.50 14.40 1.42
CA ALA A 138 0.77 13.38 2.43
C ALA A 138 -0.20 12.18 2.35
N SER A 139 -1.46 12.42 1.97
CA SER A 139 -2.43 11.35 1.72
C SER A 139 -2.06 10.52 0.48
N SER A 140 -1.66 11.16 -0.62
CA SER A 140 -1.15 10.52 -1.83
C SER A 140 0.11 9.70 -1.55
N LEU A 141 1.05 10.24 -0.77
CA LEU A 141 2.25 9.53 -0.35
C LEU A 141 1.89 8.28 0.47
N PHE A 142 1.02 8.43 1.47
CA PHE A 142 0.60 7.33 2.32
C PHE A 142 -0.12 6.23 1.52
N ALA A 143 -0.99 6.60 0.57
CA ALA A 143 -1.67 5.67 -0.32
C ALA A 143 -0.70 4.81 -1.14
N VAL A 144 0.37 5.42 -1.67
CA VAL A 144 1.41 4.67 -2.40
C VAL A 144 2.25 3.82 -1.44
N ILE A 145 2.62 4.34 -0.26
CA ILE A 145 3.38 3.59 0.75
C ILE A 145 2.62 2.34 1.18
N THR A 146 1.36 2.49 1.59
CA THR A 146 0.58 1.40 2.18
C THR A 146 0.26 0.29 1.18
N THR A 147 0.06 0.63 -0.11
CA THR A 147 -0.24 -0.34 -1.17
C THR A 147 1.01 -0.94 -1.80
N ALA A 148 2.13 -0.22 -1.86
CA ALA A 148 3.41 -0.79 -2.26
C ALA A 148 3.95 -1.77 -1.21
N ALA A 149 3.82 -1.43 0.07
CA ALA A 149 4.36 -2.19 1.20
C ALA A 149 3.43 -3.32 1.71
N SER A 150 2.35 -3.66 1.01
CA SER A 150 1.37 -4.66 1.52
C SER A 150 0.84 -4.34 2.93
N CYS A 151 0.81 -3.06 3.33
CA CYS A 151 0.40 -2.72 4.69
C CYS A 151 -1.12 -2.76 4.82
N GLY A 152 -1.85 -2.12 3.90
CA GLY A 152 -3.32 -2.04 3.97
C GLY A 152 -3.89 -1.02 4.99
N ALA A 153 -3.04 -0.28 5.70
CA ALA A 153 -3.45 0.89 6.48
C ALA A 153 -3.98 1.98 5.54
N VAL A 154 -5.12 2.61 5.85
CA VAL A 154 -5.72 3.64 4.99
C VAL A 154 -5.91 4.92 5.79
N ASN A 155 -5.26 6.02 5.39
CA ASN A 155 -5.45 7.35 5.98
C ASN A 155 -6.30 8.30 5.11
N ALA A 156 -6.63 7.86 3.90
CA ALA A 156 -7.44 8.55 2.93
C ALA A 156 -8.16 7.51 2.06
N MET A 157 -9.47 7.67 1.86
CA MET A 157 -10.29 6.66 1.21
C MET A 157 -9.93 6.52 -0.27
N HIS A 158 -9.31 5.41 -0.67
CA HIS A 158 -8.86 5.18 -2.05
C HIS A 158 -10.00 5.21 -3.08
N ASP A 159 -11.22 4.86 -2.69
CA ASP A 159 -12.41 4.89 -3.54
C ASP A 159 -12.80 6.34 -3.95
N SER A 160 -12.38 7.33 -3.16
CA SER A 160 -12.54 8.76 -3.44
C SER A 160 -11.38 9.38 -4.21
N PHE A 161 -10.35 8.60 -4.59
CA PHE A 161 -9.23 9.13 -5.37
C PHE A 161 -9.67 9.36 -6.82
N THR A 162 -8.94 10.22 -7.52
CA THR A 162 -9.09 10.36 -8.98
C THR A 162 -8.81 9.03 -9.68
N ALA A 163 -9.28 8.86 -10.91
CA ALA A 163 -9.11 7.61 -11.65
C ALA A 163 -7.63 7.14 -11.71
N LEU A 164 -6.70 8.04 -12.02
CA LEU A 164 -5.26 7.73 -12.00
C LEU A 164 -4.71 7.60 -10.57
N GLY A 165 -5.21 8.44 -9.65
CA GLY A 165 -4.81 8.39 -8.24
C GLY A 165 -5.15 7.06 -7.56
N GLY A 166 -6.27 6.43 -7.91
CA GLY A 166 -6.67 5.10 -7.43
C GLY A 166 -6.09 3.94 -8.25
N MET A 167 -5.85 4.15 -9.55
CA MET A 167 -5.25 3.13 -10.44
C MET A 167 -3.84 2.73 -10.01
N VAL A 168 -2.99 3.69 -9.62
CA VAL A 168 -1.60 3.39 -9.23
C VAL A 168 -1.52 2.52 -7.97
N PRO A 169 -2.20 2.85 -6.85
CA PRO A 169 -2.31 1.95 -5.69
C PRO A 169 -2.85 0.56 -6.04
N MET A 170 -3.87 0.48 -6.90
CA MET A 170 -4.41 -0.80 -7.38
C MET A 170 -3.37 -1.61 -8.16
N TRP A 171 -2.63 -0.97 -9.06
CA TRP A 171 -1.58 -1.59 -9.84
C TRP A 171 -0.42 -2.07 -8.97
N LEU A 172 -0.01 -1.30 -7.95
CA LEU A 172 1.04 -1.68 -7.00
C LEU A 172 0.72 -2.98 -6.25
N MET A 173 -0.55 -3.20 -5.89
CA MET A 173 -0.99 -4.47 -5.31
C MET A 173 -0.95 -5.60 -6.37
N GLN A 174 -1.42 -5.33 -7.59
CA GLN A 174 -1.52 -6.32 -8.66
C GLN A 174 -0.17 -6.81 -9.21
N ILE A 175 0.89 -5.99 -9.14
CA ILE A 175 2.25 -6.44 -9.49
C ILE A 175 2.87 -7.39 -8.45
N GLY A 176 2.14 -7.71 -7.37
CA GLY A 176 2.53 -8.69 -6.36
C GLY A 176 3.25 -8.10 -5.16
N GLU A 177 3.06 -6.80 -4.88
CA GLU A 177 3.56 -6.14 -3.66
C GLU A 177 5.09 -6.25 -3.50
N VAL A 178 5.80 -6.08 -4.61
CA VAL A 178 7.26 -6.26 -4.69
C VAL A 178 8.07 -4.98 -4.46
N VAL A 179 7.40 -3.83 -4.34
CA VAL A 179 8.04 -2.52 -4.16
C VAL A 179 8.09 -2.19 -2.67
N PHE A 180 9.24 -2.46 -2.04
CA PHE A 180 9.41 -2.64 -0.60
C PHE A 180 8.62 -3.84 -0.07
N GLY A 181 7.32 -3.90 -0.36
CA GLY A 181 6.41 -4.99 0.01
C GLY A 181 6.24 -5.17 1.51
N GLY A 182 5.50 -6.22 1.87
CA GLY A 182 5.24 -6.56 3.28
C GLY A 182 6.48 -7.09 3.98
N VAL A 183 6.41 -7.13 5.32
CA VAL A 183 7.50 -7.66 6.17
C VAL A 183 7.85 -9.09 5.77
N GLY A 184 9.02 -9.26 5.14
CA GLY A 184 9.49 -10.54 4.61
C GLY A 184 8.90 -10.89 3.24
N SER A 185 7.57 -10.72 3.07
CA SER A 185 6.88 -11.04 1.81
C SER A 185 7.37 -10.25 0.62
N GLY A 186 7.61 -8.95 0.81
CA GLY A 186 8.16 -8.09 -0.22
C GLY A 186 9.53 -8.55 -0.72
N LEU A 187 10.43 -8.89 0.21
CA LEU A 187 11.79 -9.30 -0.16
C LEU A 187 11.79 -10.62 -0.94
N TYR A 188 11.11 -11.66 -0.44
CA TYR A 188 11.10 -12.93 -1.19
C TYR A 188 10.34 -12.78 -2.52
N GLY A 189 9.25 -12.00 -2.56
CA GLY A 189 8.50 -11.70 -3.77
C GLY A 189 9.38 -11.01 -4.81
N MET A 190 10.14 -10.00 -4.40
CA MET A 190 11.11 -9.33 -5.25
C MET A 190 12.23 -10.28 -5.71
N LEU A 191 12.71 -11.18 -4.85
CA LEU A 191 13.72 -12.17 -5.23
C LEU A 191 13.21 -13.16 -6.29
N LEU A 192 11.91 -13.52 -6.29
CA LEU A 192 11.32 -14.31 -7.37
C LEU A 192 11.45 -13.59 -8.71
N PHE A 193 11.15 -12.28 -8.76
CA PHE A 193 11.32 -11.47 -9.96
C PHE A 193 12.79 -11.24 -10.33
N VAL A 194 13.70 -11.12 -9.36
CA VAL A 194 15.15 -11.05 -9.62
C VAL A 194 15.63 -12.33 -10.28
N MET A 195 15.24 -13.50 -9.77
CA MET A 195 15.61 -14.78 -10.38
C MET A 195 15.03 -14.95 -11.79
N LEU A 196 13.80 -14.50 -12.02
CA LEU A 196 13.21 -14.45 -13.36
C LEU A 196 13.98 -13.51 -14.29
N ALA A 197 14.35 -12.32 -13.82
CA ALA A 197 15.12 -11.35 -14.61
C ALA A 197 16.52 -11.89 -14.95
N VAL A 198 17.21 -12.52 -14.00
CA VAL A 198 18.50 -13.19 -14.23
C VAL A 198 18.37 -14.34 -15.22
N PHE A 199 17.28 -15.10 -15.15
CA PHE A 199 17.00 -16.17 -16.11
C PHE A 199 16.86 -15.65 -17.54
N ILE A 200 16.04 -14.61 -17.73
CA ILE A 200 15.86 -13.98 -19.04
C ILE A 200 17.20 -13.39 -19.53
N ALA A 201 17.94 -12.68 -18.67
CA ALA A 201 19.23 -12.09 -19.02
C ALA A 201 20.27 -13.16 -19.41
N GLY A 202 20.35 -14.27 -18.67
CA GLY A 202 21.24 -15.39 -18.99
C GLY A 202 20.93 -16.00 -20.36
N LEU A 203 19.64 -16.25 -20.63
CA LEU A 203 19.19 -16.75 -21.94
C LEU A 203 19.53 -15.78 -23.08
N MET A 204 19.33 -14.48 -22.90
CA MET A 204 19.65 -13.47 -23.91
C MET A 204 21.14 -13.38 -24.25
N VAL A 205 22.02 -13.65 -23.27
CA VAL A 205 23.49 -13.66 -23.46
C VAL A 205 24.00 -15.04 -23.89
N GLY A 206 23.14 -16.06 -23.92
CA GLY A 206 23.52 -17.45 -24.24
C GLY A 206 24.34 -18.13 -23.13
N ARG A 207 24.18 -17.68 -21.87
CA ARG A 207 24.84 -18.25 -20.69
C ARG A 207 23.82 -18.93 -19.78
N THR A 208 24.27 -19.90 -18.99
CA THR A 208 23.43 -20.49 -17.95
C THR A 208 23.06 -19.43 -16.91
N PRO A 209 21.78 -19.22 -16.61
CA PRO A 209 21.34 -18.29 -15.57
C PRO A 209 21.98 -18.57 -14.21
N GLU A 210 22.50 -17.53 -13.57
CA GLU A 210 23.22 -17.63 -12.30
C GLU A 210 22.99 -16.39 -11.44
N TYR A 211 22.55 -16.59 -10.20
CA TYR A 211 22.38 -15.52 -9.21
C TYR A 211 23.18 -15.84 -7.95
N LEU A 212 24.04 -14.92 -7.51
CA LEU A 212 24.94 -15.09 -6.35
C LEU A 212 25.79 -16.37 -6.40
N GLY A 213 26.31 -16.74 -7.58
CA GLY A 213 27.10 -17.95 -7.75
C GLY A 213 26.27 -19.24 -7.88
N LYS A 214 24.94 -19.16 -7.74
CA LYS A 214 24.03 -20.30 -7.80
C LYS A 214 23.32 -20.35 -9.15
N LYS A 215 23.48 -21.46 -9.86
CA LYS A 215 22.80 -21.71 -11.13
C LYS A 215 21.31 -21.90 -10.91
N ILE A 216 20.50 -21.29 -11.77
CA ILE A 216 19.04 -21.43 -11.75
C ILE A 216 18.64 -22.55 -12.72
N ASP A 217 18.27 -23.69 -12.18
CA ASP A 217 17.87 -24.87 -12.97
C ASP A 217 16.36 -24.91 -13.24
N VAL A 218 15.93 -25.81 -14.12
CA VAL A 218 14.53 -25.99 -14.56
C VAL A 218 13.58 -26.19 -13.37
N ARG A 219 14.00 -26.94 -12.34
CA ARG A 219 13.17 -27.17 -11.15
C ARG A 219 12.89 -25.86 -10.40
N GLU A 220 13.92 -25.03 -10.21
CA GLU A 220 13.80 -23.75 -9.52
C GLU A 220 12.94 -22.79 -10.33
N MET A 221 13.15 -22.73 -11.65
CA MET A 221 12.34 -21.91 -12.54
C MET A 221 10.86 -22.31 -12.54
N LYS A 222 10.54 -23.61 -12.47
CA LYS A 222 9.15 -24.08 -12.31
C LYS A 222 8.52 -23.57 -11.02
N MET A 223 9.25 -23.62 -9.90
CA MET A 223 8.75 -23.13 -8.60
C MET A 223 8.55 -21.61 -8.63
N ILE A 224 9.49 -20.86 -9.22
CA ILE A 224 9.41 -19.40 -9.38
C ILE A 224 8.20 -19.03 -10.24
N ALA A 225 8.03 -19.67 -11.40
CA ALA A 225 6.92 -19.41 -12.30
C ALA A 225 5.57 -19.69 -11.63
N LEU A 226 5.44 -20.81 -10.91
CA LEU A 226 4.23 -21.12 -10.15
C LEU A 226 3.96 -20.06 -9.09
N ALA A 227 4.96 -19.67 -8.29
CA ALA A 227 4.80 -18.68 -7.24
C ALA A 227 4.35 -17.30 -7.78
N ILE A 228 4.93 -16.84 -8.89
CA ILE A 228 4.55 -15.59 -9.56
C ILE A 228 3.11 -15.65 -10.11
N LEU A 229 2.65 -16.82 -10.55
CA LEU A 229 1.31 -16.98 -11.14
C LEU A 229 0.18 -17.10 -10.10
N VAL A 230 0.48 -17.42 -8.84
CA VAL A 230 -0.54 -17.59 -7.78
C VAL A 230 -1.38 -16.31 -7.61
N THR A 231 -0.74 -15.18 -7.34
CA THR A 231 -1.44 -13.92 -7.05
C THR A 231 -2.31 -13.41 -8.22
N PRO A 232 -1.82 -13.28 -9.47
CA PRO A 232 -2.66 -12.83 -10.57
C PRO A 232 -3.79 -13.82 -10.89
N THR A 233 -3.55 -15.13 -10.72
CA THR A 233 -4.59 -16.14 -10.95
C THR A 233 -5.73 -16.01 -9.94
N LEU A 234 -5.41 -15.83 -8.66
CA LEU A 234 -6.42 -15.61 -7.62
C LEU A 234 -7.20 -14.32 -7.84
N VAL A 235 -6.52 -13.23 -8.19
CA VAL A 235 -7.16 -11.94 -8.45
C VAL A 235 -8.11 -12.03 -9.64
N LEU A 236 -7.68 -12.62 -10.77
CA LEU A 236 -8.50 -12.71 -11.97
C LEU A 236 -9.70 -13.64 -11.79
N LEU A 237 -9.50 -14.83 -11.22
CA LEU A 237 -10.59 -15.78 -10.97
C LEU A 237 -11.58 -15.24 -9.93
N GLY A 238 -11.10 -14.64 -8.85
CA GLY A 238 -11.94 -14.02 -7.82
C GLY A 238 -12.76 -12.86 -8.38
N THR A 239 -12.13 -12.00 -9.19
CA THR A 239 -12.83 -10.88 -9.85
C THR A 239 -13.89 -11.39 -10.82
N ALA A 240 -13.58 -12.40 -11.65
CA ALA A 240 -14.55 -13.01 -12.55
C ALA A 240 -15.75 -13.59 -11.79
N LEU A 241 -15.51 -14.33 -10.71
CA LEU A 241 -16.57 -14.90 -9.87
C LEU A 241 -17.46 -13.82 -9.23
N ALA A 242 -16.86 -12.74 -8.70
CA ALA A 242 -17.60 -11.63 -8.12
C ALA A 242 -18.50 -10.94 -9.16
N MET A 243 -18.01 -10.76 -10.40
CA MET A 243 -18.77 -10.10 -11.47
C MET A 243 -19.85 -11.01 -12.09
N MET A 244 -19.72 -12.34 -11.98
CA MET A 244 -20.69 -13.31 -12.49
C MET A 244 -21.87 -13.56 -11.54
N THR A 245 -21.80 -13.12 -10.28
CA THR A 245 -22.82 -13.38 -9.26
C THR A 245 -23.58 -12.11 -8.88
N ASP A 246 -24.87 -12.23 -8.56
CA ASP A 246 -25.66 -11.08 -8.07
C ASP A 246 -25.15 -10.59 -6.72
N ALA A 247 -24.77 -11.52 -5.83
CA ALA A 247 -24.21 -11.20 -4.52
C ALA A 247 -22.90 -10.41 -4.62
N GLY A 248 -22.00 -10.77 -5.56
CA GLY A 248 -20.76 -10.03 -5.76
C GLY A 248 -21.01 -8.63 -6.32
N ARG A 249 -21.89 -8.50 -7.32
CA ARG A 249 -22.25 -7.19 -7.91
C ARG A 249 -23.00 -6.27 -6.94
N ALA A 250 -23.75 -6.81 -6.00
CA ALA A 250 -24.46 -6.05 -4.97
C ALA A 250 -23.50 -5.31 -4.01
N GLY A 251 -22.22 -5.70 -3.94
CA GLY A 251 -21.20 -5.01 -3.13
C GLY A 251 -20.66 -3.70 -3.73
N MET A 252 -20.98 -3.38 -5.00
CA MET A 252 -20.52 -2.14 -5.62
C MET A 252 -21.34 -0.94 -5.12
N PHE A 253 -20.66 0.01 -4.48
CA PHE A 253 -21.26 1.27 -4.05
C PHE A 253 -21.37 2.28 -5.20
N ASN A 254 -20.25 2.54 -5.87
CA ASN A 254 -20.17 3.47 -6.99
C ASN A 254 -20.68 2.82 -8.28
N ARG A 255 -21.52 3.56 -9.02
CA ARG A 255 -21.97 3.14 -10.35
C ARG A 255 -21.11 3.79 -11.41
N THR A 256 -20.80 3.05 -12.48
CA THR A 256 -20.24 3.64 -13.69
C THR A 256 -21.22 4.70 -14.19
N ALA A 257 -20.74 5.93 -14.40
CA ALA A 257 -21.55 6.96 -15.05
C ALA A 257 -21.98 6.41 -16.42
N ARG A 258 -23.30 6.28 -16.63
CA ARG A 258 -23.84 6.09 -17.98
C ARG A 258 -23.59 7.41 -18.71
N LEU A 259 -22.64 7.41 -19.65
CA LEU A 259 -22.55 8.44 -20.68
C LEU A 259 -23.82 8.41 -21.54
#